data_AF-A0A7C6GMC4-F1
#
_entry.id   AF-A0A7C6GMC4-F1
#
_cell.length_a   1.000
_cell.length_b   1.000
_cell.length_c   1.000
_cell.angle_alpha   90.00
_cell.angle_beta   90.00
_cell.angle_gamma   90.00
#
_symmetry.space_group_name_H-M   'P 1'
#
loop_
_entity.id
_entity.type
_entity.pdbx_description
1 polymer ?
#
loop_
_entity_poly.entity_id
_entity_poly.type
_entity_poly.pdbx_seq_one_letter_code
_entity_poly.pdbx_strand_id
1 'polypeptide(L)'
;MAGRRKNPWLDPNKEGRSKGRRGKRYCARCGNTVRQSRILKNYNLCEFCVQEMIRKKQKNWVCQGCGRFAPEEVKAGRGYCRQCLCPACGQPDPTAIRKFGLCLACAKQAGVFCLRCGQEAPAQVRKNKGYCDRCVSSVRSTDKL
;
A
#
# COMPACT_ATOMS: atom_id res chain seq x y z
N MET A 1 5.77 -30.54 18.55
CA MET A 1 6.67 -30.70 17.38
C MET A 1 6.54 -29.48 16.48
N ALA A 2 7.54 -28.59 16.47
CA ALA A 2 7.52 -27.40 15.61
C ALA A 2 7.59 -27.85 14.14
N GLY A 3 6.48 -27.70 13.40
CA GLY A 3 6.39 -28.08 12.00
C GLY A 3 7.51 -27.41 11.20
N ARG A 4 8.32 -28.23 10.50
CA ARG A 4 9.41 -27.77 9.63
C ARG A 4 8.88 -26.63 8.76
N ARG A 5 9.38 -25.41 8.96
CA ARG A 5 9.13 -24.27 8.06
C ARG A 5 9.55 -24.72 6.66
N LYS A 6 8.57 -25.04 5.80
CA LYS A 6 8.84 -25.50 4.43
C LYS A 6 9.58 -24.36 3.72
N ASN A 7 10.84 -24.59 3.34
CA ASN A 7 11.61 -23.61 2.58
C ASN A 7 10.82 -23.24 1.30
N PRO A 8 10.41 -21.97 1.13
CA PRO A 8 9.61 -21.54 -0.04
C PRO A 8 10.44 -21.58 -1.33
N TRP A 9 11.76 -21.64 -1.21
CA TRP A 9 12.70 -21.75 -2.31
C TRP A 9 12.85 -23.20 -2.77
N LEU A 10 12.91 -23.38 -4.08
CA LEU A 10 13.24 -24.64 -4.70
C LEU A 10 14.76 -24.79 -4.75
N ASP A 11 15.23 -26.01 -4.49
CA ASP A 11 16.64 -26.35 -4.50
C ASP A 11 17.08 -26.70 -5.94
N PRO A 12 18.23 -26.19 -6.43
CA PRO A 12 18.83 -26.56 -7.71
C PRO A 12 18.85 -28.08 -7.97
N ASN A 13 19.08 -28.89 -6.94
CA ASN A 13 19.14 -30.35 -7.03
C ASN A 13 17.79 -31.02 -7.35
N LYS A 14 16.69 -30.25 -7.37
CA LYS A 14 15.34 -30.73 -7.72
C LYS A 14 14.99 -30.49 -9.18
N GLU A 15 15.77 -29.70 -9.91
CA GLU A 15 15.58 -29.50 -11.35
C GLU A 15 15.78 -30.83 -12.10
N GLY A 16 14.90 -31.15 -13.04
CA GLY A 16 14.92 -32.40 -13.80
C GLY A 16 14.35 -33.63 -13.07
N ARG A 17 14.05 -33.57 -11.76
CA ARG A 17 13.48 -34.73 -11.02
C ARG A 17 12.05 -35.12 -11.43
N SER A 18 11.28 -34.20 -12.01
CA SER A 18 9.94 -34.50 -12.53
C SER A 18 9.94 -34.53 -14.07
N LYS A 19 9.35 -35.57 -14.67
CA LYS A 19 9.15 -35.64 -16.12
C LYS A 19 8.19 -34.55 -16.63
N GLY A 20 8.41 -34.04 -17.84
CA GLY A 20 7.57 -33.03 -18.51
C GLY A 20 7.96 -31.57 -18.24
N ARG A 21 7.12 -30.60 -18.65
CA ARG A 21 7.35 -29.14 -18.50
C ARG A 21 7.69 -28.71 -17.06
N ARG A 22 7.22 -29.47 -16.06
CA ARG A 22 7.49 -29.21 -14.63
C ARG A 22 8.94 -29.46 -14.21
N GLY A 23 9.73 -30.21 -14.99
CA GLY A 23 11.13 -30.54 -14.71
C GLY A 23 12.12 -29.43 -15.05
N LYS A 24 11.77 -28.53 -15.97
CA LYS A 24 12.60 -27.38 -16.38
C LYS A 24 11.93 -26.10 -15.89
N ARG A 25 12.17 -25.73 -14.63
CA ARG A 25 11.64 -24.48 -14.07
C ARG A 25 12.63 -23.35 -14.29
N TYR A 26 12.12 -22.21 -14.71
CA TYR A 26 12.87 -21.00 -14.95
C TYR A 26 12.16 -19.81 -14.31
N CYS A 27 12.91 -18.73 -14.11
CA CYS A 27 12.39 -17.46 -13.63
C CYS A 27 11.52 -16.83 -14.73
N ALA A 28 10.26 -16.54 -14.43
CA ALA A 28 9.32 -15.95 -15.37
C ALA A 28 9.77 -14.55 -15.88
N ARG A 29 10.65 -13.87 -15.14
CA ARG A 29 11.09 -12.50 -15.46
C ARG A 29 12.41 -12.43 -16.22
N CYS A 30 13.38 -13.26 -15.87
CA CYS A 30 14.74 -13.19 -16.46
C CYS A 30 15.18 -14.49 -17.15
N GLY A 31 14.38 -15.55 -17.11
CA GLY A 31 14.70 -16.83 -17.74
C GLY A 31 15.71 -17.71 -17.00
N ASN A 32 16.32 -17.24 -15.90
CA ASN A 32 17.30 -18.03 -15.14
C ASN A 32 16.70 -19.38 -14.68
N THR A 33 17.48 -20.44 -14.79
CA THR A 33 17.09 -21.78 -14.33
C THR A 33 17.35 -21.97 -12.84
N VAL A 34 16.82 -23.05 -12.26
CA VAL A 34 17.04 -23.36 -10.83
C VAL A 34 18.53 -23.64 -10.56
N ARG A 35 19.27 -24.17 -11.54
CA ARG A 35 20.74 -24.33 -11.48
C ARG A 35 21.50 -23.02 -11.30
N GLN A 36 21.03 -21.94 -11.93
CA GLN A 36 21.70 -20.64 -11.87
C GLN A 36 21.31 -19.83 -10.63
N SER A 37 20.09 -20.03 -10.12
CA SER A 37 19.56 -19.24 -9.00
C SER A 37 18.40 -19.94 -8.32
N ARG A 38 18.23 -19.74 -7.01
CA ARG A 38 17.07 -20.31 -6.30
C ARG A 38 15.77 -19.70 -6.81
N ILE A 39 14.78 -20.54 -7.11
CA ILE A 39 13.47 -20.11 -7.63
C ILE A 39 12.39 -20.30 -6.58
N LEU A 40 11.58 -19.26 -6.36
CA LEU A 40 10.45 -19.31 -5.45
C LEU A 40 9.31 -20.15 -6.05
N LYS A 41 8.85 -21.18 -5.32
CA LYS A 41 7.94 -22.21 -5.86
C LYS A 41 6.62 -21.67 -6.39
N ASN A 42 6.06 -20.68 -5.71
CA ASN A 42 4.71 -20.19 -5.97
C ASN A 42 4.66 -19.21 -7.15
N TYR A 43 5.70 -18.37 -7.30
CA TYR A 43 5.71 -17.27 -8.27
C TYR A 43 6.67 -17.48 -9.44
N ASN A 44 7.47 -18.56 -9.44
CA ASN A 44 8.53 -18.81 -10.44
C ASN A 44 9.46 -17.60 -10.63
N LEU A 45 9.90 -16.98 -9.53
CA LEU A 45 10.84 -15.86 -9.56
C LEU A 45 12.15 -16.27 -8.89
N CYS A 46 13.27 -15.92 -9.51
CA CYS A 46 14.59 -16.17 -8.92
C CYS A 46 14.89 -15.20 -7.76
N GLU A 47 15.78 -15.61 -6.87
CA GLU A 47 16.21 -14.80 -5.72
C GLU A 47 16.73 -13.42 -6.14
N PHE A 48 17.44 -13.31 -7.27
CA PHE A 48 17.93 -12.03 -7.78
C PHE A 48 16.80 -11.10 -8.21
N CYS A 49 15.81 -11.61 -8.95
CA CYS A 49 14.63 -10.83 -9.34
C CYS A 49 13.83 -10.38 -8.11
N VAL A 50 13.71 -11.24 -7.10
CA VAL A 50 13.04 -10.90 -5.83
C VAL A 50 13.82 -9.84 -5.06
N GLN A 51 15.14 -9.99 -4.93
CA GLN A 51 15.99 -8.99 -4.27
C GLN A 51 15.97 -7.65 -5.01
N GLU A 52 15.98 -7.65 -6.33
CA GLU A 52 15.86 -6.44 -7.15
C GLU A 52 14.52 -5.73 -6.90
N MET A 53 13.42 -6.48 -6.84
CA MET A 53 12.11 -5.93 -6.50
C MET A 53 12.06 -5.37 -5.07
N ILE A 54 12.67 -6.07 -4.10
CA ILE A 54 12.77 -5.58 -2.71
C ILE A 54 13.60 -4.30 -2.66
N ARG A 55 14.74 -4.26 -3.35
CA ARG A 55 15.58 -3.06 -3.47
C ARG A 55 14.81 -1.91 -4.12
N LYS A 56 14.05 -2.16 -5.19
CA LYS A 56 13.18 -1.16 -5.82
C LYS A 56 12.09 -0.66 -4.87
N LYS A 57 11.48 -1.55 -4.08
CA LYS A 57 10.53 -1.18 -3.03
C LYS A 57 11.17 -0.30 -1.96
N GLN A 58 12.42 -0.59 -1.55
CA GLN A 58 13.17 0.22 -0.59
C GLN A 58 13.67 1.55 -1.18
N LYS A 59 13.98 1.62 -2.47
CA LYS A 59 14.47 2.82 -3.18
C LYS A 59 13.38 3.83 -3.52
N ASN A 60 12.27 3.88 -2.78
CA ASN A 60 11.17 4.83 -3.01
C ASN A 60 10.55 4.70 -4.42
N TRP A 61 10.36 3.48 -4.95
CA TRP A 61 9.60 3.29 -6.20
C TRP A 61 8.11 3.04 -5.97
N VAL A 62 7.79 2.66 -4.74
CA VAL A 62 6.43 2.33 -4.30
C VAL A 62 6.02 3.34 -3.26
N CYS A 63 4.81 3.89 -3.40
CA CYS A 63 4.26 4.82 -2.42
C CYS A 63 4.09 4.11 -1.07
N GLN A 64 4.63 4.70 -0.01
CA GLN A 64 4.53 4.19 1.35
C GLN A 64 3.09 4.19 1.88
N GLY A 65 2.26 5.14 1.44
CA GLY A 65 0.87 5.26 1.88
C GLY A 65 -0.10 4.28 1.23
N CYS A 66 -0.02 4.09 -0.10
CA CYS A 66 -0.99 3.28 -0.84
C CYS A 66 -0.43 2.00 -1.47
N GLY A 67 0.90 1.82 -1.47
CA GLY A 67 1.54 0.65 -2.10
C GLY A 67 1.57 0.68 -3.63
N ARG A 68 1.16 1.79 -4.26
CA ARG A 68 1.18 1.96 -5.73
C ARG A 68 2.61 2.09 -6.23
N PHE A 69 2.93 1.40 -7.33
CA PHE A 69 4.19 1.55 -8.05
C PHE A 69 4.15 2.84 -8.89
N ALA A 70 4.91 3.85 -8.48
CA ALA A 70 4.93 5.17 -9.10
C ALA A 70 6.30 5.85 -8.88
N PRO A 71 7.38 5.36 -9.52
CA PRO A 71 8.75 5.72 -9.16
C PRO A 71 9.06 7.21 -9.32
N GLU A 72 8.54 7.86 -10.36
CA GLU A 72 8.75 9.30 -10.57
C GLU A 72 8.06 10.15 -9.50
N GLU A 73 6.78 9.85 -9.24
CA GLU A 73 6.00 10.56 -8.21
C GLU A 73 6.57 10.35 -6.82
N VAL A 74 6.95 9.12 -6.49
CA VAL A 74 7.45 8.75 -5.16
C VAL A 74 8.85 9.33 -4.92
N LYS A 75 9.66 9.48 -5.97
CA LYS A 75 10.96 10.18 -5.89
C LYS A 75 10.77 11.67 -5.62
N ALA A 76 9.84 12.33 -6.31
CA ALA A 76 9.52 13.75 -6.07
C ALA A 76 8.83 13.97 -4.71
N GLY A 77 7.95 13.05 -4.33
CA GLY A 77 7.12 13.09 -3.13
C GLY A 77 7.75 12.46 -1.88
N ARG A 78 9.08 12.33 -1.82
CA ARG A 78 9.84 11.79 -0.67
C ARG A 78 9.31 10.44 -0.13
N GLY A 79 8.86 9.54 -0.99
CA GLY A 79 8.31 8.24 -0.59
C GLY A 79 6.79 8.10 -0.76
N TYR A 80 6.09 9.15 -1.22
CA TYR A 80 4.65 9.11 -1.45
C TYR A 80 4.27 9.51 -2.88
N CYS A 81 3.24 8.88 -3.44
CA CYS A 81 2.66 9.31 -4.72
C CYS A 81 1.83 10.59 -4.55
N ARG A 82 1.51 11.27 -5.65
CA ARG A 82 0.74 12.53 -5.62
C ARG A 82 -0.63 12.37 -4.96
N GLN A 83 -1.26 11.20 -5.10
CA GLN A 83 -2.55 10.89 -4.49
C GLN A 83 -2.49 10.72 -2.96
N CYS A 84 -1.31 10.55 -2.38
CA CYS A 84 -1.10 10.43 -0.94
C CYS A 84 -0.50 11.70 -0.33
N LEU A 85 -0.29 12.74 -1.14
CA LEU A 85 0.20 14.05 -0.71
C LEU A 85 -0.94 15.06 -0.75
N CYS A 86 -1.01 15.91 0.27
CA CYS A 86 -2.02 16.95 0.32
C CYS A 86 -1.74 17.97 -0.80
N PRO A 87 -2.72 18.28 -1.67
CA PRO A 87 -2.51 19.24 -2.75
C PRO A 87 -2.25 20.67 -2.23
N ALA A 88 -2.70 21.00 -1.02
CA ALA A 88 -2.54 22.33 -0.44
C ALA A 88 -1.17 22.54 0.24
N CYS A 89 -0.69 21.56 1.01
CA CYS A 89 0.52 21.73 1.83
C CYS A 89 1.64 20.74 1.52
N GLY A 90 1.42 19.79 0.61
CA GLY A 90 2.41 18.78 0.23
C GLY A 90 2.71 17.74 1.32
N GLN A 91 2.03 17.77 2.48
CA GLN A 91 2.24 16.79 3.54
C GLN A 91 1.57 15.44 3.22
N PRO A 92 2.23 14.31 3.53
CA PRO A 92 1.63 12.99 3.34
C PRO A 92 0.61 12.69 4.43
N ASP A 93 -0.63 12.42 4.03
CA ASP A 93 -1.70 11.98 4.95
C ASP A 93 -2.66 11.03 4.21
N PRO A 94 -2.23 9.81 3.90
CA PRO A 94 -2.95 8.92 2.98
C PRO A 94 -4.34 8.51 3.48
N THR A 95 -4.59 8.54 4.79
CA THR A 95 -5.91 8.22 5.37
C THR A 95 -6.87 9.40 5.23
N ALA A 96 -6.42 10.62 5.58
CA ALA A 96 -7.27 11.81 5.46
C ALA A 96 -7.50 12.21 4.00
N ILE A 97 -6.48 12.14 3.15
CA ILE A 97 -6.60 12.54 1.73
C ILE A 97 -7.60 11.66 0.99
N ARG A 98 -7.66 10.35 1.28
CA ARG A 98 -8.68 9.47 0.71
C ARG A 98 -10.11 9.86 1.11
N LYS A 99 -10.27 10.51 2.25
CA LYS A 99 -11.56 10.83 2.85
C LYS A 99 -12.02 12.26 2.53
N PHE A 100 -11.11 13.22 2.51
CA PHE A 100 -11.40 14.64 2.39
C PHE A 100 -10.78 15.30 1.15
N GLY A 101 -9.93 14.57 0.39
CA GLY A 101 -9.10 15.16 -0.68
C GLY A 101 -7.95 16.03 -0.18
N LEU A 102 -7.82 16.23 1.14
CA LEU A 102 -6.82 17.06 1.82
C LEU A 102 -6.25 16.32 3.05
N CYS A 103 -5.08 16.72 3.54
CA CYS A 103 -4.64 16.28 4.86
C CYS A 103 -5.57 16.81 5.95
N LEU A 104 -5.56 16.17 7.12
CA LEU A 104 -6.47 16.51 8.21
C LEU A 104 -6.34 17.98 8.66
N ALA A 105 -5.14 18.53 8.67
CA ALA A 105 -4.90 19.93 9.05
C ALA A 105 -5.57 20.90 8.06
N CYS A 106 -5.35 20.71 6.76
CA CYS A 106 -5.96 21.54 5.72
C CYS A 106 -7.48 21.36 5.67
N ALA A 107 -7.99 20.14 5.87
CA ALA A 107 -9.43 19.88 5.92
C ALA A 107 -10.10 20.60 7.10
N LYS A 108 -9.46 20.62 8.27
CA LYS A 108 -9.93 21.39 9.44
C LYS A 108 -9.97 22.89 9.17
N GLN A 109 -8.92 23.41 8.53
CA GLN A 109 -8.81 24.84 8.22
C GLN A 109 -9.81 25.28 7.15
N ALA A 110 -10.07 24.42 6.15
CA ALA A 110 -11.11 24.68 5.15
C ALA A 110 -12.51 24.77 5.78
N GLY A 111 -12.80 23.94 6.79
CA GLY A 111 -14.09 23.96 7.50
C GLY A 111 -15.28 23.56 6.61
N VAL A 112 -15.02 22.79 5.55
CA VAL A 112 -16.02 22.39 4.55
C VAL A 112 -16.50 20.94 4.78
N PHE A 113 -15.62 20.08 5.27
CA PHE A 113 -15.88 18.65 5.42
C PHE A 113 -16.20 18.27 6.87
N CYS A 114 -17.13 17.34 7.06
CA CYS A 114 -17.37 16.73 8.36
C CYS A 114 -16.17 15.86 8.76
N LEU A 115 -15.49 16.20 9.85
CA LEU A 115 -14.28 15.51 10.31
C LEU A 115 -14.50 14.02 10.63
N ARG A 116 -15.76 13.61 10.91
CA ARG A 116 -16.11 12.22 11.23
C ARG A 116 -16.43 11.37 10.01
N CYS A 117 -17.21 11.85 9.04
CA CYS A 117 -17.62 11.03 7.90
C CYS A 117 -16.95 11.41 6.56
N GLY A 118 -16.36 12.60 6.45
CA GLY A 118 -15.77 13.09 5.19
C GLY A 118 -16.74 13.76 4.25
N GLN A 119 -18.04 13.75 4.58
CA GLN A 119 -19.05 14.39 3.75
C GLN A 119 -18.87 15.91 3.73
N GLU A 120 -18.93 16.48 2.54
CA GLU A 120 -18.96 17.93 2.32
C GLU A 120 -20.28 18.50 2.84
N ALA A 121 -20.20 19.39 3.82
CA ALA A 121 -21.37 19.97 4.48
C ALA A 121 -21.02 21.33 5.13
N PRO A 122 -20.58 22.34 4.36
CA PRO A 122 -19.98 23.57 4.90
C PRO A 122 -20.88 24.31 5.89
N ALA A 123 -22.19 24.41 5.60
CA ALA A 123 -23.14 25.05 6.50
C ALA A 123 -23.29 24.31 7.84
N GLN A 124 -23.38 22.98 7.81
CA GLN A 124 -23.53 22.14 9.00
C GLN A 124 -22.23 22.12 9.82
N VAL A 125 -21.08 22.00 9.15
CA VAL A 125 -19.76 21.95 9.77
C VAL A 125 -19.47 23.25 10.53
N ARG A 126 -19.83 24.41 9.97
CA ARG A 126 -19.74 25.71 10.66
C ARG A 126 -20.62 25.77 11.91
N LYS A 127 -21.88 25.33 11.81
CA LYS A 127 -22.83 25.30 12.93
C LYS A 127 -22.39 24.34 14.05
N ASN A 128 -21.86 23.18 13.69
CA ASN A 128 -21.59 22.07 14.58
C ASN A 128 -20.09 21.87 14.88
N LYS A 129 -19.27 22.92 14.78
CA LYS A 129 -17.83 22.90 15.12
C LYS A 129 -17.03 21.78 14.43
N GLY A 130 -17.30 21.48 13.16
CA GLY A 130 -16.53 20.48 12.41
C GLY A 130 -17.31 19.24 11.97
N TYR A 131 -18.60 19.11 12.30
CA TYR A 131 -19.38 17.87 12.09
C TYR A 131 -20.67 18.10 11.30
N CYS A 132 -21.13 17.08 10.57
CA CYS A 132 -22.47 17.10 9.96
C CYS A 132 -23.54 16.72 11.00
N ASP A 133 -24.80 17.07 10.73
CA ASP A 133 -25.90 16.85 11.68
C ASP A 133 -26.06 15.37 12.07
N ARG A 134 -25.88 14.46 11.09
CA ARG A 134 -25.92 13.01 11.32
C ARG A 134 -24.84 12.51 12.30
N CYS A 135 -23.64 13.09 12.20
CA CYS A 135 -22.53 12.72 13.06
C CYS A 135 -22.66 13.29 14.47
N VAL A 136 -23.37 14.41 14.65
CA VAL A 136 -23.68 14.99 15.96
C VAL A 136 -24.82 14.25 16.64
N SER A 137 -25.89 13.94 15.89
CA SER A 137 -27.07 13.25 16.43
C SER A 137 -26.73 11.85 16.95
N SER A 138 -25.82 11.14 16.27
CA SER A 138 -25.35 9.81 16.69
C SER A 138 -24.52 9.78 17.98
N VAL A 139 -23.93 10.92 18.41
CA VAL A 139 -23.22 11.01 19.69
C VAL A 139 -24.20 11.25 20.84
N ARG A 140 -25.24 12.06 20.60
CA ARG A 140 -26.27 12.37 21.61
C ARG A 140 -27.17 11.17 21.95
N SER A 141 -27.27 10.17 21.08
CA SER A 141 -28.04 8.95 21.35
C SER A 141 -27.33 7.97 22.29
N THR A 142 -25.99 8.00 22.35
CA THR A 142 -25.21 7.12 23.22
C THR A 142 -25.12 7.61 24.67
N ASP A 143 -25.34 8.90 24.92
CA ASP A 143 -25.33 9.49 26.27
C ASP A 143 -26.66 9.30 27.04
N LYS A 144 -27.64 8.60 26.47
CA LYS A 144 -28.96 8.33 27.07
C LYS A 144 -29.13 6.89 27.60
N LEU A 145 -28.03 6.18 27.80
CA LEU A 145 -28.00 4.84 28.42
C LEU A 145 -27.30 4.90 29.78
#